data_AF-A0A931I745-F1
#
_entry.id   AF-A0A931I745-F1
#
_cell.length_a   1.000
_cell.length_b   1.000
_cell.length_c   1.000
_cell.angle_alpha   90.00
_cell.angle_beta   90.00
_cell.angle_gamma   90.00
#
_symmetry.space_group_name_H-M   'P 1'
#
loop_
_entity.id
_entity.type
_entity.pdbx_description
1 polymer ?
#
loop_
_entity_poly.entity_id
_entity_poly.type
_entity_poly.pdbx_seq_one_letter_code
_entity_poly.pdbx_strand_id
1 'polypeptide(L)'
;MALRKEAREVSAMFREGTRLADDGRDPRVGDDRAAAWSEPRNHAWLVRELTTETIPFQGELSTYNATGLLYSSNGIVSGPSYLPPTMSSRGSEGYVGKLRWFFPGLYDTAIYFWLVALHTGWNLATLVGIDVSREETWREVHPHAPDRVLMHAWKKRADRHQQVICNPNAEFHPPSIIQMLVQRTAPLRRTLVRRLEALREQYAQKPSPTLARQINNLEEGTKSPWLFVSLGKGGEIGWFSSTKTVSTLNTFIRAVALKHGLISDHPYLGTISTSQARDAWINYTHITTGDSIVAQYAANHRNSRSLRYYLARHRYQRSSESKVRELQTYAFSEIQEGRLNPTRLRILIETGRFTQEQANLLSDIRNRTRLNMGCLGPYEPSKGVDPNHAKGVLCRVQRCTGCSHGIVFEDSMQRLATTLADLHHERSTRPLAAWKGTSLEDEERSISATLRQFDPERVRLAYHARERALQAGEVMVFDGYPVY
;
A
#
# COMPACT_ATOMS: atom_id res chain seq x y z
N MET A 1 -3.78 11.45 11.02
CA MET A 1 -4.48 12.60 11.64
C MET A 1 -4.40 13.87 10.79
N ALA A 2 -3.22 14.25 10.25
CA ALA A 2 -3.04 15.44 9.41
C ALA A 2 -4.05 15.58 8.24
N LEU A 3 -4.21 14.54 7.40
CA LEU A 3 -5.17 14.58 6.28
C LEU A 3 -6.63 14.77 6.73
N ARG A 4 -7.02 14.21 7.88
CA ARG A 4 -8.37 14.43 8.43
C ARG A 4 -8.56 15.87 8.90
N LYS A 5 -7.50 16.51 9.42
CA LYS A 5 -7.53 17.94 9.76
C LYS A 5 -7.76 18.78 8.51
N GLU A 6 -6.98 18.56 7.45
CA GLU A 6 -7.18 19.28 6.16
C GLU A 6 -8.57 18.99 5.55
N ALA A 7 -9.09 17.76 5.66
CA ALA A 7 -10.43 17.43 5.18
C ALA A 7 -11.53 18.21 5.94
N ARG A 8 -11.38 18.38 7.26
CA ARG A 8 -12.30 19.19 8.07
C ARG A 8 -12.25 20.67 7.69
N GLU A 9 -11.09 21.19 7.34
CA GLU A 9 -10.97 22.57 6.83
C GLU A 9 -11.70 22.73 5.49
N VAL A 10 -11.60 21.74 4.58
CA VAL A 10 -12.40 21.72 3.34
C VAL A 10 -13.90 21.68 3.66
N SER A 11 -14.33 20.84 4.61
CA SER A 11 -15.73 20.81 5.05
C SER A 11 -16.18 22.12 5.71
N ALA A 12 -15.28 22.82 6.41
CA ALA A 12 -15.56 24.14 6.99
C ALA A 12 -15.72 25.20 5.89
N MET A 13 -14.82 25.24 4.91
CA MET A 13 -14.93 26.06 3.70
C MET A 13 -16.26 25.85 2.98
N PHE A 14 -16.69 24.60 2.88
CA PHE A 14 -17.97 24.24 2.27
C PHE A 14 -19.19 24.76 3.04
N ARG A 15 -19.14 24.74 4.38
CA ARG A 15 -20.18 25.31 5.25
C ARG A 15 -20.19 26.83 5.23
N GLU A 16 -19.01 27.44 5.18
CA GLU A 16 -18.83 28.89 5.01
C GLU A 16 -19.53 29.35 3.72
N GLY A 17 -19.28 28.67 2.60
CA GLY A 17 -19.91 28.95 1.32
C GLY A 17 -21.44 28.92 1.36
N THR A 18 -22.00 27.86 1.97
CA THR A 18 -23.46 27.73 2.17
C THR A 18 -24.00 28.87 3.01
N ARG A 19 -23.41 29.14 4.18
CA ARG A 19 -23.84 30.23 5.08
C ARG A 19 -23.81 31.59 4.38
N LEU A 20 -22.71 31.90 3.69
CA LEU A 20 -22.56 33.14 2.93
C LEU A 20 -23.63 33.29 1.85
N ALA A 21 -23.96 32.20 1.15
CA ALA A 21 -24.99 32.22 0.13
C ALA A 21 -26.40 32.34 0.71
N ASP A 22 -26.67 31.76 1.89
CA ASP A 22 -27.96 31.93 2.59
C ASP A 22 -28.18 33.37 3.07
N ASP A 23 -27.11 34.02 3.54
CA ASP A 23 -27.13 35.42 4.00
C ASP A 23 -27.05 36.44 2.85
N GLY A 24 -26.75 35.97 1.63
CA GLY A 24 -26.50 36.80 0.45
C GLY A 24 -27.74 37.13 -0.36
N ARG A 25 -27.61 38.09 -1.27
CA ARG A 25 -28.63 38.47 -2.25
C ARG A 25 -28.04 38.60 -3.64
N ASP A 26 -28.90 38.75 -4.65
CA ASP A 26 -28.46 38.98 -6.03
C ASP A 26 -27.75 40.34 -6.17
N PRO A 27 -26.41 40.36 -6.45
CA PRO A 27 -25.69 41.62 -6.61
C PRO A 27 -26.02 42.34 -7.94
N ARG A 28 -26.79 41.68 -8.82
CA ARG A 28 -27.17 42.24 -10.13
C ARG A 28 -28.40 43.14 -10.04
N VAL A 29 -29.10 43.23 -8.92
CA VAL A 29 -30.36 44.00 -8.80
C VAL A 29 -30.30 45.04 -7.67
N GLY A 30 -31.06 46.13 -7.82
CA GLY A 30 -31.16 47.23 -6.86
C GLY A 30 -30.31 48.47 -7.21
N ASP A 31 -30.53 49.55 -6.46
CA ASP A 31 -29.95 50.88 -6.74
C ASP A 31 -28.46 50.98 -6.36
N ASP A 32 -28.01 50.23 -5.34
CA ASP A 32 -26.63 50.19 -4.88
C ASP A 32 -25.89 48.91 -5.32
N ARG A 33 -25.74 48.76 -6.64
CA ARG A 33 -25.03 47.63 -7.25
C ARG A 33 -23.56 47.58 -6.83
N ALA A 34 -22.89 48.73 -6.75
CA ALA A 34 -21.46 48.78 -6.45
C ALA A 34 -21.16 48.24 -5.04
N ALA A 35 -21.94 48.62 -4.02
CA ALA A 35 -21.79 48.04 -2.69
C ALA A 35 -22.16 46.55 -2.69
N ALA A 36 -23.23 46.15 -3.39
CA ALA A 36 -23.64 44.75 -3.43
C ALA A 36 -22.54 43.83 -4.01
N TRP A 37 -21.82 44.26 -5.04
CA TRP A 37 -20.66 43.55 -5.61
C TRP A 37 -19.40 43.59 -4.74
N SER A 38 -19.37 44.34 -3.64
CA SER A 38 -18.23 44.35 -2.72
C SER A 38 -18.36 43.30 -1.60
N GLU A 39 -19.52 42.66 -1.46
CA GLU A 39 -19.81 41.75 -0.35
C GLU A 39 -19.61 40.27 -0.73
N PRO A 40 -18.76 39.50 -0.01
CA PRO A 40 -18.55 38.07 -0.27
C PRO A 40 -19.83 37.22 -0.27
N ARG A 41 -20.80 37.54 0.58
CA ARG A 41 -22.10 36.85 0.66
C ARG A 41 -22.89 36.89 -0.64
N ASN A 42 -22.89 38.03 -1.34
CA ASN A 42 -23.62 38.19 -2.60
C ASN A 42 -22.92 37.44 -3.75
N HIS A 43 -21.58 37.36 -3.69
CA HIS A 43 -20.82 36.52 -4.60
C HIS A 43 -21.09 35.02 -4.37
N ALA A 44 -21.11 34.56 -3.12
CA ALA A 44 -21.43 33.18 -2.78
C ALA A 44 -22.85 32.81 -3.22
N TRP A 45 -23.82 33.70 -2.99
CA TRP A 45 -25.20 33.56 -3.47
C TRP A 45 -25.23 33.38 -4.99
N LEU A 46 -24.61 34.31 -5.75
CA LEU A 46 -24.65 34.26 -7.21
C LEU A 46 -23.93 33.03 -7.76
N VAL A 47 -22.80 32.64 -7.17
CA VAL A 47 -22.10 31.40 -7.58
C VAL A 47 -23.01 30.19 -7.34
N ARG A 48 -23.68 30.09 -6.20
CA ARG A 48 -24.62 29.00 -5.93
C ARG A 48 -25.72 28.95 -6.99
N GLU A 49 -26.38 30.08 -7.24
CA GLU A 49 -27.45 30.17 -8.25
C GLU A 49 -26.99 29.72 -9.64
N LEU A 50 -25.85 30.26 -10.11
CA LEU A 50 -25.32 29.95 -11.43
C LEU A 50 -24.84 28.50 -11.59
N THR A 51 -24.56 27.80 -10.48
CA THR A 51 -23.93 26.48 -10.49
C THR A 51 -24.83 25.34 -10.01
N THR A 52 -26.11 25.63 -9.76
CA THR A 52 -27.10 24.64 -9.31
C THR A 52 -27.19 23.47 -10.30
N GLU A 53 -27.32 23.75 -11.59
CA GLU A 53 -27.48 22.71 -12.62
C GLU A 53 -26.17 22.35 -13.31
N THR A 54 -25.45 23.35 -13.80
CA THR A 54 -24.18 23.18 -14.54
C THR A 54 -23.21 24.30 -14.19
N ILE A 55 -21.92 24.12 -14.47
CA ILE A 55 -20.91 25.16 -14.24
C ILE A 55 -20.71 25.99 -15.51
N PRO A 56 -21.03 27.29 -15.51
CA PRO A 56 -20.73 28.14 -16.65
C PRO A 56 -19.23 28.37 -16.76
N PHE A 57 -18.75 28.41 -18.00
CA PHE A 57 -17.42 28.87 -18.32
C PHE A 57 -17.27 30.35 -17.99
N GLN A 58 -16.04 30.77 -17.69
CA GLN A 58 -15.73 32.16 -17.41
C GLN A 58 -16.18 33.11 -18.54
N GLY A 59 -16.08 32.69 -19.79
CA GLY A 59 -16.53 33.47 -20.95
C GLY A 59 -18.05 33.63 -21.05
N GLU A 60 -18.83 32.78 -20.36
CA GLU A 60 -20.30 32.82 -20.37
C GLU A 60 -20.86 33.73 -19.28
N LEU A 61 -20.02 34.22 -18.34
CA LEU A 61 -20.47 35.07 -17.24
C LEU A 61 -21.11 36.38 -17.71
N SER A 62 -20.71 36.92 -18.86
CA SER A 62 -21.34 38.10 -19.47
C SER A 62 -22.81 37.86 -19.81
N THR A 63 -23.14 36.68 -20.34
CA THR A 63 -24.51 36.27 -20.65
C THR A 63 -25.42 36.26 -19.40
N TYR A 64 -24.84 36.02 -18.22
CA TYR A 64 -25.56 36.01 -16.95
C TYR A 64 -25.48 37.33 -16.17
N ASN A 65 -24.91 38.39 -16.77
CA ASN A 65 -24.58 39.65 -16.09
C ASN A 65 -23.77 39.44 -14.81
N ALA A 66 -22.85 38.47 -14.83
CA ALA A 66 -22.10 37.98 -13.67
C ALA A 66 -20.59 38.29 -13.74
N THR A 67 -20.17 39.23 -14.60
CA THR A 67 -18.76 39.61 -14.77
C THR A 67 -18.12 40.17 -13.50
N GLY A 68 -18.93 40.72 -12.58
CA GLY A 68 -18.49 41.15 -11.26
C GLY A 68 -17.85 40.03 -10.40
N LEU A 69 -18.12 38.75 -10.72
CA LEU A 69 -17.45 37.63 -10.07
C LEU A 69 -15.94 37.58 -10.38
N LEU A 70 -15.51 38.15 -11.51
CA LEU A 70 -14.10 38.23 -11.91
C LEU A 70 -13.39 39.39 -11.21
N TYR A 71 -14.00 40.57 -11.25
CA TYR A 71 -13.49 41.81 -10.69
C TYR A 71 -14.66 42.62 -10.12
N SER A 72 -14.63 42.99 -8.84
CA SER A 72 -15.63 43.94 -8.31
C SER A 72 -15.16 45.38 -8.56
N SER A 73 -16.10 46.32 -8.59
CA SER A 73 -15.80 47.76 -8.73
C SER A 73 -14.88 48.30 -7.63
N ASN A 74 -14.85 47.65 -6.46
CA ASN A 74 -14.09 48.08 -5.28
C ASN A 74 -12.86 47.19 -4.98
N GLY A 75 -12.43 46.36 -5.94
CA GLY A 75 -11.27 45.47 -5.81
C GLY A 75 -11.60 43.98 -5.94
N ILE A 76 -10.68 43.12 -5.52
CA ILE A 76 -10.86 41.67 -5.61
C ILE A 76 -11.57 41.18 -4.35
N VAL A 77 -12.83 40.78 -4.48
CA VAL A 77 -13.52 40.00 -3.44
C VAL A 77 -12.96 38.58 -3.49
N SER A 78 -12.28 38.16 -2.43
CA SER A 78 -11.73 36.81 -2.30
C SER A 78 -12.83 35.78 -2.02
N GLY A 79 -12.60 34.57 -2.49
CA GLY A 79 -13.30 33.36 -2.10
C GLY A 79 -12.86 32.87 -0.71
N PRO A 80 -12.94 31.57 -0.43
CA PRO A 80 -12.68 31.04 0.90
C PRO A 80 -11.24 31.27 1.37
N SER A 81 -11.08 31.55 2.66
CA SER A 81 -9.77 31.82 3.28
C SER A 81 -8.89 30.57 3.37
N TYR A 82 -9.50 29.38 3.41
CA TYR A 82 -8.77 28.13 3.46
C TYR A 82 -8.08 27.82 2.12
N LEU A 83 -6.75 27.70 2.20
CA LEU A 83 -5.89 27.27 1.11
C LEU A 83 -5.20 25.96 1.50
N PRO A 84 -5.44 24.85 0.78
CA PRO A 84 -4.76 23.58 1.04
C PRO A 84 -3.26 23.71 0.76
N PRO A 85 -2.43 22.80 1.29
CA PRO A 85 -1.00 22.78 1.04
C PRO A 85 -0.71 22.85 -0.46
N THR A 86 0.34 23.59 -0.84
CA THR A 86 0.76 23.88 -2.24
C THR A 86 -0.11 24.87 -3.02
N MET A 87 -1.28 25.27 -2.52
CA MET A 87 -2.09 26.29 -3.15
C MET A 87 -1.58 27.69 -2.77
N SER A 88 -1.40 28.57 -3.76
CA SER A 88 -1.06 29.98 -3.54
C SER A 88 -2.30 30.82 -3.22
N SER A 89 -2.12 32.08 -2.81
CA SER A 89 -3.20 33.04 -2.56
C SER A 89 -4.17 33.21 -3.74
N ARG A 90 -3.68 33.02 -4.96
CA ARG A 90 -4.51 33.02 -6.18
C ARG A 90 -5.62 31.97 -6.16
N GLY A 91 -5.48 30.93 -5.36
CA GLY A 91 -6.49 29.89 -5.18
C GLY A 91 -7.81 30.37 -4.55
N SER A 92 -7.83 31.57 -3.97
CA SER A 92 -9.05 32.24 -3.50
C SER A 92 -9.50 33.39 -4.41
N GLU A 93 -8.81 33.69 -5.50
CA GLU A 93 -9.10 34.88 -6.32
C GLU A 93 -10.06 34.58 -7.49
N GLY A 94 -10.75 35.62 -7.95
CA GLY A 94 -11.62 35.58 -9.13
C GLY A 94 -12.84 34.66 -9.00
N TYR A 95 -13.46 34.31 -10.12
CA TYR A 95 -14.60 33.39 -10.16
C TYR A 95 -14.21 31.98 -9.72
N VAL A 96 -13.00 31.54 -10.08
CA VAL A 96 -12.55 30.16 -9.85
C VAL A 96 -12.25 29.90 -8.38
N GLY A 97 -11.65 30.86 -7.66
CA GLY A 97 -11.50 30.76 -6.21
C GLY A 97 -12.86 30.70 -5.51
N LYS A 98 -13.85 31.47 -5.96
CA LYS A 98 -15.21 31.49 -5.40
C LYS A 98 -15.98 30.18 -5.64
N LEU A 99 -15.72 29.48 -6.75
CA LEU A 99 -16.28 28.13 -6.97
C LEU A 99 -15.88 27.15 -5.85
N ARG A 100 -14.76 27.38 -5.15
CA ARG A 100 -14.29 26.52 -4.06
C ARG A 100 -15.19 26.53 -2.83
N TRP A 101 -16.05 27.53 -2.65
CA TRP A 101 -17.10 27.48 -1.63
C TRP A 101 -18.05 26.28 -1.80
N PHE A 102 -18.26 25.84 -3.06
CA PHE A 102 -19.24 24.79 -3.37
C PHE A 102 -18.61 23.53 -3.93
N PHE A 103 -17.48 23.62 -4.65
CA PHE A 103 -16.86 22.49 -5.32
C PHE A 103 -15.40 22.31 -4.91
N PRO A 104 -14.89 21.08 -4.78
CA PRO A 104 -13.48 20.90 -4.47
C PRO A 104 -12.59 21.37 -5.64
N GLY A 105 -11.49 22.02 -5.31
CA GLY A 105 -10.38 22.22 -6.23
C GLY A 105 -9.47 20.98 -6.29
N LEU A 106 -8.46 21.03 -7.16
CA LEU A 106 -7.50 19.94 -7.38
C LEU A 106 -6.90 19.38 -6.08
N TYR A 107 -6.40 20.27 -5.21
CA TYR A 107 -5.76 19.88 -3.96
C TYR A 107 -6.77 19.50 -2.87
N ASP A 108 -7.99 20.06 -2.91
CA ASP A 108 -9.08 19.65 -2.00
C ASP A 108 -9.47 18.19 -2.30
N THR A 109 -9.62 17.82 -3.58
CA THR A 109 -9.88 16.43 -4.00
C THR A 109 -8.72 15.51 -3.67
N ALA A 110 -7.47 15.99 -3.74
CA ALA A 110 -6.28 15.20 -3.39
C ALA A 110 -6.28 14.73 -1.93
N ILE A 111 -6.80 15.54 -0.99
CA ILE A 111 -6.93 15.16 0.43
C ILE A 111 -7.78 13.90 0.56
N TYR A 112 -8.98 13.94 -0.03
CA TYR A 112 -9.92 12.83 0.01
C TYR A 112 -9.38 11.60 -0.70
N PHE A 113 -8.74 11.78 -1.86
CA PHE A 113 -8.08 10.69 -2.57
C PHE A 113 -7.05 9.96 -1.70
N TRP A 114 -6.20 10.71 -1.00
CA TRP A 114 -5.20 10.12 -0.10
C TRP A 114 -5.81 9.42 1.11
N LEU A 115 -6.90 9.97 1.68
CA LEU A 115 -7.64 9.29 2.75
C LEU A 115 -8.18 7.93 2.28
N VAL A 116 -8.79 7.87 1.10
CA VAL A 116 -9.28 6.61 0.52
C VAL A 116 -8.12 5.66 0.22
N ALA A 117 -7.02 6.15 -0.36
CA ALA A 117 -5.84 5.33 -0.64
C ALA A 117 -5.26 4.67 0.61
N LEU A 118 -5.12 5.43 1.70
CA LEU A 118 -4.58 4.95 2.96
C LEU A 118 -5.53 3.99 3.70
N HIS A 119 -6.85 4.18 3.57
CA HIS A 119 -7.84 3.31 4.20
C HIS A 119 -8.10 2.01 3.44
N THR A 120 -7.83 1.96 2.14
CA THR A 120 -8.13 0.79 1.30
C THR A 120 -6.91 0.00 0.87
N GLY A 121 -5.72 0.61 0.86
CA GLY A 121 -4.52 0.04 0.26
C GLY A 121 -4.63 -0.17 -1.25
N TRP A 122 -5.63 0.43 -1.90
CA TRP A 122 -5.79 0.35 -3.33
C TRP A 122 -4.66 1.12 -4.02
N ASN A 123 -4.22 0.58 -5.16
CA ASN A 123 -3.24 1.28 -5.98
C ASN A 123 -3.92 2.41 -6.76
N LEU A 124 -3.14 3.36 -7.26
CA LEU A 124 -3.64 4.51 -8.03
C LEU A 124 -4.60 4.11 -9.15
N ALA A 125 -4.25 3.10 -9.96
CA ALA A 125 -5.07 2.69 -11.10
C ALA A 125 -6.45 2.16 -10.67
N THR A 126 -6.52 1.50 -9.52
CA THR A 126 -7.79 1.04 -8.93
C THR A 126 -8.62 2.22 -8.40
N LEU A 127 -7.97 3.18 -7.73
CA LEU A 127 -8.66 4.36 -7.19
C LEU A 127 -9.23 5.25 -8.30
N VAL A 128 -8.45 5.57 -9.33
CA VAL A 128 -8.95 6.37 -10.46
C VAL A 128 -9.98 5.63 -11.30
N GLY A 129 -9.96 4.29 -11.27
CA GLY A 129 -10.90 3.44 -12.00
C GLY A 129 -12.21 3.14 -11.28
N ILE A 130 -12.50 3.81 -10.15
CA ILE A 130 -13.81 3.71 -9.49
C ILE A 130 -14.87 4.30 -10.43
N ASP A 131 -15.92 3.53 -10.68
CA ASP A 131 -17.06 3.93 -11.51
C ASP A 131 -18.27 4.24 -10.62
N VAL A 132 -18.64 5.52 -10.54
CA VAL A 132 -19.80 6.01 -9.77
C VAL A 132 -21.04 6.25 -10.62
N SER A 133 -21.10 5.70 -11.84
CA SER A 133 -22.28 5.83 -12.70
C SER A 133 -23.55 5.24 -12.07
N ARG A 134 -23.40 4.18 -11.29
CA ARG A 134 -24.47 3.58 -10.47
C ARG A 134 -23.92 3.27 -9.09
N GLU A 135 -24.77 3.00 -8.11
CA GLU A 135 -24.30 2.69 -6.76
C GLU A 135 -23.66 1.29 -6.71
N GLU A 136 -24.28 0.33 -7.40
CA GLU A 136 -23.86 -1.08 -7.46
C GLU A 136 -22.57 -1.29 -8.25
N THR A 137 -22.09 -0.28 -8.99
CA THR A 137 -20.81 -0.42 -9.74
C THR A 137 -19.59 -0.26 -8.83
N TRP A 138 -19.74 0.31 -7.65
CA TRP A 138 -18.62 0.56 -6.74
C TRP A 138 -18.89 0.19 -5.27
N ARG A 139 -20.14 -0.07 -4.87
CA ARG A 139 -20.47 -0.50 -3.50
C ARG A 139 -21.66 -1.46 -3.44
N GLU A 140 -21.59 -2.36 -2.48
CA GLU A 140 -22.66 -3.29 -2.12
C GLU A 140 -22.74 -3.45 -0.59
N VAL A 141 -23.91 -3.81 -0.06
CA VAL A 141 -24.04 -4.17 1.37
C VAL A 141 -23.31 -5.49 1.60
N HIS A 142 -22.53 -5.60 2.67
CA HIS A 142 -21.78 -6.81 2.93
C HIS A 142 -22.73 -7.98 3.29
N PRO A 143 -22.63 -9.14 2.63
CA PRO A 143 -23.63 -10.21 2.71
C PRO A 143 -23.77 -10.82 4.11
N HIS A 144 -22.71 -10.79 4.91
CA HIS A 144 -22.69 -11.35 6.27
C HIS A 144 -22.60 -10.29 7.38
N ALA A 145 -22.58 -9.00 7.03
CA ALA A 145 -22.44 -7.91 8.00
C ALA A 145 -23.18 -6.67 7.46
N PRO A 146 -24.51 -6.59 7.64
CA PRO A 146 -25.33 -5.54 7.02
C PRO A 146 -24.95 -4.10 7.43
N ASP A 147 -24.22 -3.94 8.53
CA ASP A 147 -23.65 -2.66 8.99
C ASP A 147 -22.38 -2.25 8.23
N ARG A 148 -21.88 -3.09 7.32
CA ARG A 148 -20.68 -2.88 6.51
C ARG A 148 -21.00 -2.79 5.03
N VAL A 149 -20.14 -2.10 4.31
CA VAL A 149 -20.20 -1.98 2.85
C VAL A 149 -18.97 -2.60 2.22
N LEU A 150 -19.19 -3.42 1.20
CA LEU A 150 -18.14 -3.91 0.31
C LEU A 150 -17.95 -2.88 -0.81
N MET A 151 -16.84 -2.16 -0.79
CA MET A 151 -16.45 -1.34 -1.94
C MET A 151 -15.65 -2.18 -2.93
N HIS A 152 -15.88 -1.96 -4.22
CA HIS A 152 -15.15 -2.66 -5.27
C HIS A 152 -14.86 -1.81 -6.50
N ALA A 153 -13.79 -2.14 -7.21
CA ALA A 153 -13.42 -1.48 -8.46
C ALA A 153 -12.72 -2.46 -9.41
N TRP A 154 -13.03 -2.34 -10.71
CA TRP A 154 -12.41 -3.19 -11.73
C TRP A 154 -10.99 -2.74 -12.06
N LYS A 155 -10.03 -3.65 -12.03
CA LYS A 155 -8.64 -3.39 -12.39
C LYS A 155 -8.30 -4.06 -13.73
N LYS A 156 -8.42 -3.31 -14.83
CA LYS A 156 -8.14 -3.80 -16.21
C LYS A 156 -6.84 -4.60 -16.34
N ARG A 157 -5.71 -4.08 -15.83
CA ARG A 157 -4.40 -4.76 -15.95
C ARG A 157 -4.33 -6.13 -15.25
N ALA A 158 -5.14 -6.33 -14.21
CA ALA A 158 -5.15 -7.56 -13.43
C ALA A 158 -6.39 -8.41 -13.70
N ASP A 159 -7.25 -7.95 -14.62
CA ASP A 159 -8.50 -8.58 -15.03
C ASP A 159 -9.36 -9.08 -13.86
N ARG A 160 -9.54 -8.21 -12.85
CA ARG A 160 -10.24 -8.57 -11.61
C ARG A 160 -10.79 -7.38 -10.85
N HIS A 161 -11.82 -7.63 -10.05
CA HIS A 161 -12.26 -6.71 -9.01
C HIS A 161 -11.26 -6.66 -7.86
N GLN A 162 -10.93 -5.45 -7.42
CA GLN A 162 -10.36 -5.24 -6.08
C GLN A 162 -11.50 -4.91 -5.15
N GLN A 163 -11.46 -5.43 -3.93
CA GLN A 163 -12.52 -5.27 -2.95
C GLN A 163 -11.96 -4.84 -1.61
N VAL A 164 -12.77 -4.15 -0.81
CA VAL A 164 -12.43 -3.74 0.56
C VAL A 164 -13.71 -3.58 1.38
N ILE A 165 -13.69 -4.12 2.60
CA ILE A 165 -14.80 -3.98 3.56
C ILE A 165 -14.60 -2.66 4.31
N CYS A 166 -15.65 -1.83 4.33
CA CYS A 166 -15.62 -0.49 4.90
C CYS A 166 -16.77 -0.27 5.88
N ASN A 167 -16.55 0.68 6.81
CA ASN A 167 -17.59 1.25 7.65
C ASN A 167 -18.27 2.42 6.90
N PRO A 168 -19.57 2.33 6.55
CA PRO A 168 -20.28 3.41 5.87
C PRO A 168 -20.61 4.62 6.76
N ASN A 169 -20.58 4.46 8.08
CA ASN A 169 -21.08 5.47 9.02
C ASN A 169 -19.98 6.43 9.53
N ALA A 170 -18.72 6.16 9.20
CA ALA A 170 -17.62 7.00 9.66
C ALA A 170 -17.31 8.11 8.66
N GLU A 171 -17.36 9.38 9.09
CA GLU A 171 -17.24 10.59 8.27
C GLU A 171 -16.12 10.55 7.20
N PHE A 172 -14.91 10.14 7.58
CA PHE A 172 -13.75 10.07 6.69
C PHE A 172 -13.39 8.65 6.24
N HIS A 173 -14.37 7.73 6.23
CA HIS A 173 -14.18 6.42 5.62
C HIS A 173 -14.46 6.45 4.11
N PRO A 174 -13.87 5.51 3.35
CA PRO A 174 -13.97 5.47 1.89
C PRO A 174 -15.38 5.63 1.30
N PRO A 175 -16.41 4.87 1.72
CA PRO A 175 -17.74 5.01 1.11
C PRO A 175 -18.37 6.38 1.37
N SER A 176 -18.21 6.91 2.57
CA SER A 176 -18.75 8.22 2.98
C SER A 176 -18.06 9.35 2.21
N ILE A 177 -16.74 9.26 2.02
CA ILE A 177 -15.96 10.21 1.21
C ILE A 177 -16.43 10.20 -0.24
N ILE A 178 -16.55 9.02 -0.86
CA ILE A 178 -16.98 8.90 -2.26
C ILE A 178 -18.40 9.45 -2.42
N GLN A 179 -19.32 9.08 -1.54
CA GLN A 179 -20.70 9.56 -1.58
C GLN A 179 -20.78 11.08 -1.43
N MET A 180 -20.05 11.66 -0.49
CA MET A 180 -19.95 13.11 -0.31
C MET A 180 -19.42 13.79 -1.57
N LEU A 181 -18.34 13.28 -2.17
CA LEU A 181 -17.77 13.84 -3.40
C LEU A 181 -18.75 13.73 -4.56
N VAL A 182 -19.44 12.59 -4.73
CA VAL A 182 -20.42 12.38 -5.80
C VAL A 182 -21.58 13.38 -5.68
N GLN A 183 -22.13 13.55 -4.47
CA GLN A 183 -23.19 14.50 -4.21
C GLN A 183 -22.74 15.95 -4.46
N ARG A 184 -21.59 16.33 -3.91
CA ARG A 184 -21.05 17.70 -4.02
C ARG A 184 -20.69 18.06 -5.47
N THR A 185 -20.20 17.09 -6.24
CA THR A 185 -19.76 17.29 -7.63
C THR A 185 -20.83 16.98 -8.67
N ALA A 186 -22.08 16.77 -8.26
CA ALA A 186 -23.19 16.48 -9.18
C ALA A 186 -23.35 17.54 -10.31
N PRO A 187 -23.25 18.86 -10.03
CA PRO A 187 -23.28 19.86 -11.11
C PRO A 187 -22.09 19.77 -12.07
N LEU A 188 -20.89 19.46 -11.56
CA LEU A 188 -19.71 19.20 -12.42
C LEU A 188 -19.99 18.02 -13.36
N ARG A 189 -20.57 16.95 -12.81
CA ARG A 189 -20.90 15.74 -13.57
C ARG A 189 -21.93 16.00 -14.66
N ARG A 190 -23.03 16.71 -14.34
CA ARG A 190 -24.04 17.13 -15.33
C ARG A 190 -23.42 17.96 -16.45
N THR A 191 -22.51 18.87 -16.10
CA THR A 191 -21.76 19.68 -17.07
C THR A 191 -20.92 18.80 -18.00
N LEU A 192 -20.26 17.76 -17.49
CA LEU A 192 -19.50 16.81 -18.31
C LEU A 192 -20.42 15.98 -19.22
N VAL A 193 -21.58 15.52 -18.71
CA VAL A 193 -22.57 14.76 -19.50
C VAL A 193 -23.09 15.60 -20.66
N ARG A 194 -23.49 16.85 -20.42
CA ARG A 194 -23.95 17.77 -21.48
C ARG A 194 -22.87 18.01 -22.54
N ARG A 195 -21.61 18.17 -22.13
CA ARG A 195 -20.47 18.31 -23.07
C ARG A 195 -20.23 17.03 -23.87
N LEU A 196 -20.40 15.88 -23.24
CA LEU A 196 -20.27 14.58 -23.89
C LEU A 196 -21.35 14.38 -24.96
N GLU A 197 -22.61 14.74 -24.66
CA GLU A 197 -23.72 14.70 -25.61
C GLU A 197 -23.47 15.59 -26.83
N ALA A 198 -23.09 16.86 -26.60
CA ALA A 198 -22.75 17.78 -27.68
C ALA A 198 -21.59 17.26 -28.57
N LEU A 199 -20.57 16.63 -27.98
CA LEU A 199 -19.47 16.04 -28.75
C LEU A 199 -19.87 14.79 -29.50
N ARG A 200 -20.80 13.98 -28.97
CA ARG A 200 -21.36 12.82 -29.67
C ARG A 200 -22.19 13.26 -30.89
N GLU A 201 -22.98 14.31 -30.76
CA GLU A 201 -23.70 14.92 -31.90
C GLU A 201 -22.73 15.43 -32.97
N GLN A 202 -21.68 16.15 -32.57
CA GLN A 202 -20.63 16.60 -33.49
C GLN A 202 -19.91 15.43 -34.17
N TYR A 203 -19.61 14.36 -33.42
CA TYR A 203 -18.99 13.16 -33.97
C TYR A 203 -19.91 12.44 -34.96
N ALA A 204 -21.22 12.39 -34.71
CA ALA A 204 -22.19 11.82 -35.63
C ALA A 204 -22.25 12.59 -36.96
N GLN A 205 -22.13 13.92 -36.92
CA GLN A 205 -22.09 14.77 -38.11
C GLN A 205 -20.74 14.70 -38.83
N LYS A 206 -19.63 14.67 -38.09
CA LYS A 206 -18.27 14.68 -38.63
C LYS A 206 -17.34 13.77 -37.81
N PRO A 207 -17.30 12.47 -38.13
CA PRO A 207 -16.44 11.53 -37.43
C PRO A 207 -14.96 11.93 -37.54
N SER A 208 -14.27 11.95 -36.39
CA SER A 208 -12.84 12.26 -36.32
C SER A 208 -12.17 11.47 -35.20
N PRO A 209 -10.96 10.91 -35.39
CA PRO A 209 -10.20 10.27 -34.32
C PRO A 209 -9.96 11.18 -33.11
N THR A 210 -9.82 12.49 -33.34
CA THR A 210 -9.64 13.48 -32.26
C THR A 210 -10.90 13.61 -31.40
N LEU A 211 -12.07 13.68 -32.03
CA LEU A 211 -13.37 13.73 -31.35
C LEU A 211 -13.63 12.41 -30.60
N ALA A 212 -13.35 11.25 -31.20
CA ALA A 212 -13.48 9.95 -30.54
C ALA A 212 -12.62 9.87 -29.27
N ARG A 213 -11.38 10.37 -29.30
CA ARG A 213 -10.52 10.44 -28.12
C ARG A 213 -11.07 11.38 -27.04
N GLN A 214 -11.65 12.51 -27.42
CA GLN A 214 -12.27 13.45 -26.49
C GLN A 214 -13.52 12.86 -25.83
N ILE A 215 -14.36 12.16 -26.60
CA ILE A 215 -15.52 11.40 -26.11
C ILE A 215 -15.08 10.38 -25.07
N ASN A 216 -14.12 9.51 -25.41
CA ASN A 216 -13.59 8.49 -24.48
C ASN A 216 -13.04 9.11 -23.18
N ASN A 217 -12.34 10.24 -23.28
CA ASN A 217 -11.79 10.94 -22.12
C ASN A 217 -12.92 11.52 -21.24
N LEU A 218 -13.94 12.15 -21.83
CA LEU A 218 -15.07 12.70 -21.07
C LEU A 218 -15.93 11.59 -20.45
N GLU A 219 -16.10 10.46 -21.12
CA GLU A 219 -16.77 9.28 -20.57
C GLU A 219 -16.07 8.73 -19.31
N GLU A 220 -14.75 8.81 -19.24
CA GLU A 220 -14.00 8.49 -18.02
C GLU A 220 -14.29 9.51 -16.92
N GLY A 221 -14.33 10.79 -17.26
CA GLY A 221 -14.64 11.88 -16.33
C GLY A 221 -16.05 11.78 -15.73
N THR A 222 -17.08 11.46 -16.53
CA THR A 222 -18.46 11.34 -16.04
C THR A 222 -18.64 10.23 -15.00
N LYS A 223 -17.81 9.18 -15.07
CA LYS A 223 -17.80 8.04 -14.13
C LYS A 223 -16.91 8.26 -12.91
N SER A 224 -16.05 9.27 -12.93
CA SER A 224 -15.04 9.48 -11.88
C SER A 224 -15.64 10.15 -10.63
N PRO A 225 -15.35 9.65 -9.42
CA PRO A 225 -15.66 10.37 -8.18
C PRO A 225 -14.71 11.56 -7.94
N TRP A 226 -13.59 11.64 -8.65
CA TRP A 226 -12.51 12.57 -8.39
C TRP A 226 -12.60 13.86 -9.21
N LEU A 227 -13.81 14.41 -9.35
CA LEU A 227 -14.01 15.66 -10.08
C LEU A 227 -13.52 16.86 -9.26
N PHE A 228 -13.02 17.89 -9.95
CA PHE A 228 -12.64 19.16 -9.36
C PHE A 228 -12.77 20.32 -10.35
N VAL A 229 -12.88 21.54 -9.82
CA VAL A 229 -12.80 22.77 -10.62
C VAL A 229 -11.33 23.12 -10.92
N SER A 230 -11.01 23.40 -12.19
CA SER A 230 -9.67 23.77 -12.63
C SER A 230 -9.37 25.23 -12.28
N LEU A 231 -8.29 25.46 -11.52
CA LEU A 231 -7.87 26.82 -11.10
C LEU A 231 -7.38 27.70 -12.26
N GLY A 232 -6.95 27.11 -13.38
CA GLY A 232 -6.34 27.83 -14.49
C GLY A 232 -7.33 28.32 -15.56
N LYS A 233 -8.54 27.76 -15.63
CA LYS A 233 -9.58 28.11 -16.61
C LYS A 233 -10.95 28.00 -15.98
N GLY A 234 -11.64 29.13 -15.78
CA GLY A 234 -12.94 29.13 -15.12
C GLY A 234 -13.99 28.33 -15.89
N GLY A 235 -14.63 27.39 -15.18
CA GLY A 235 -15.59 26.43 -15.72
C GLY A 235 -14.99 25.20 -16.41
N GLU A 236 -13.66 25.07 -16.47
CA GLU A 236 -13.04 23.79 -16.84
C GLU A 236 -13.10 22.82 -15.65
N ILE A 237 -13.47 21.57 -15.95
CA ILE A 237 -13.66 20.51 -14.97
C ILE A 237 -12.55 19.50 -15.19
N GLY A 238 -11.75 19.26 -14.16
CA GLY A 238 -10.72 18.24 -14.17
C GLY A 238 -11.13 17.02 -13.37
N TRP A 239 -10.43 15.91 -13.60
CA TRP A 239 -10.52 14.70 -12.81
C TRP A 239 -9.18 13.99 -12.75
N PHE A 240 -9.02 13.14 -11.75
CA PHE A 240 -7.82 12.34 -11.60
C PHE A 240 -7.77 11.21 -12.62
N SER A 241 -6.72 11.22 -13.46
CA SER A 241 -6.37 10.17 -14.42
C SER A 241 -4.92 9.68 -14.22
N SER A 242 -4.60 8.49 -14.73
CA SER A 242 -3.43 7.71 -14.29
C SER A 242 -2.07 8.42 -14.41
N THR A 243 -1.75 9.14 -15.49
CA THR A 243 -0.38 9.63 -15.71
C THR A 243 -0.11 11.03 -15.14
N LYS A 244 -1.00 11.99 -15.40
CA LYS A 244 -0.79 13.40 -14.97
C LYS A 244 -1.04 13.62 -13.48
N THR A 245 -1.76 12.72 -12.83
CA THR A 245 -2.20 12.89 -11.44
C THR A 245 -1.12 12.48 -10.43
N VAL A 246 -0.23 11.54 -10.79
CA VAL A 246 0.76 10.97 -9.86
C VAL A 246 1.66 12.04 -9.25
N SER A 247 2.26 12.89 -10.09
CA SER A 247 3.22 13.91 -9.65
C SER A 247 2.55 14.89 -8.71
N THR A 248 1.37 15.40 -9.09
CA THR A 248 0.56 16.31 -8.28
C THR A 248 0.21 15.71 -6.92
N LEU A 249 -0.27 14.46 -6.88
CA LEU A 249 -0.61 13.79 -5.63
C LEU A 249 0.59 13.61 -4.70
N ASN A 250 1.75 13.24 -5.27
CA ASN A 250 2.98 13.02 -4.51
C ASN A 250 3.53 14.36 -3.95
N THR A 251 3.53 15.42 -4.74
CA THR A 251 3.93 16.75 -4.28
C THR A 251 3.00 17.23 -3.16
N PHE A 252 1.69 17.06 -3.35
CA PHE A 252 0.69 17.47 -2.37
C PHE A 252 0.87 16.79 -1.01
N ILE A 253 0.99 15.46 -0.97
CA ILE A 253 1.11 14.73 0.31
C ILE A 253 2.40 15.06 1.06
N ARG A 254 3.49 15.35 0.34
CA ARG A 254 4.76 15.78 0.93
C ARG A 254 4.63 17.17 1.56
N ALA A 255 3.89 18.06 0.90
CA ALA A 255 3.58 19.37 1.47
C ALA A 255 2.67 19.28 2.70
N VAL A 256 1.71 18.34 2.72
CA VAL A 256 0.93 18.03 3.94
C VAL A 256 1.88 17.58 5.05
N ALA A 257 2.79 16.64 4.77
CA ALA A 257 3.74 16.16 5.77
C ALA A 257 4.63 17.28 6.31
N LEU A 258 5.10 18.19 5.44
CA LEU A 258 5.90 19.35 5.82
C LEU A 258 5.10 20.34 6.69
N LYS A 259 3.89 20.74 6.26
CA LYS A 259 3.02 21.70 6.97
C LYS A 259 2.70 21.24 8.39
N HIS A 260 2.53 19.94 8.61
CA HIS A 260 2.21 19.38 9.92
C HIS A 260 3.44 18.91 10.70
N GLY A 261 4.65 19.27 10.27
CA GLY A 261 5.89 18.94 10.98
C GLY A 261 6.22 17.45 11.03
N LEU A 262 5.63 16.62 10.17
CA LEU A 262 5.79 15.17 10.24
C LEU A 262 7.14 14.68 9.70
N ILE A 263 7.84 15.53 8.94
CA ILE A 263 9.12 15.15 8.29
C ILE A 263 10.26 15.05 9.30
N SER A 264 10.24 15.82 10.39
CA SER A 264 11.26 15.73 11.44
C SER A 264 11.25 14.35 12.09
N ASP A 265 10.05 13.88 12.43
CA ASP A 265 9.85 12.63 13.17
C ASP A 265 9.88 11.42 12.22
N HIS A 266 9.50 11.65 10.96
CA HIS A 266 9.39 10.62 9.94
C HIS A 266 9.98 11.09 8.59
N PRO A 267 11.32 11.12 8.44
CA PRO A 267 11.99 11.64 7.24
C PRO A 267 11.58 10.98 5.93
N TYR A 268 11.19 9.70 5.96
CA TYR A 268 10.71 8.97 4.79
C TYR A 268 9.43 9.59 4.18
N LEU A 269 8.66 10.36 4.95
CA LEU A 269 7.49 11.09 4.43
C LEU A 269 7.88 12.17 3.42
N GLY A 270 9.14 12.64 3.41
CA GLY A 270 9.67 13.54 2.39
C GLY A 270 9.73 12.93 0.99
N THR A 271 9.75 11.59 0.88
CA THR A 271 9.78 10.87 -0.40
C THR A 271 8.52 10.07 -0.68
N ILE A 272 7.48 10.19 0.16
CA ILE A 272 6.26 9.39 0.05
C ILE A 272 5.62 9.51 -1.34
N SER A 273 5.07 8.40 -1.81
CA SER A 273 4.42 8.23 -3.11
C SER A 273 3.16 7.38 -2.98
N THR A 274 2.27 7.46 -3.98
CA THR A 274 1.03 6.67 -4.01
C THR A 274 1.26 5.15 -3.93
N SER A 275 2.39 4.65 -4.43
CA SER A 275 2.78 3.24 -4.29
C SER A 275 3.09 2.87 -2.83
N GLN A 276 3.76 3.75 -2.09
CA GLN A 276 4.10 3.51 -0.68
C GLN A 276 2.87 3.52 0.24
N ALA A 277 1.77 4.18 -0.15
CA ALA A 277 0.51 4.14 0.58
C ALA A 277 -0.05 2.70 0.67
N ARG A 278 -0.02 1.99 -0.46
CA ARG A 278 -0.42 0.58 -0.54
C ARG A 278 0.49 -0.30 0.30
N ASP A 279 1.80 -0.09 0.22
CA ASP A 279 2.77 -0.89 0.97
C ASP A 279 2.60 -0.69 2.48
N ALA A 280 2.34 0.55 2.91
CA ALA A 280 2.06 0.88 4.30
C ALA A 280 0.79 0.17 4.80
N TRP A 281 -0.29 0.13 4.01
CA TRP A 281 -1.52 -0.57 4.37
C TRP A 281 -1.34 -2.07 4.55
N ILE A 282 -0.63 -2.71 3.60
CA ILE A 282 -0.35 -4.16 3.65
C ILE A 282 0.45 -4.49 4.92
N ASN A 283 1.48 -3.69 5.21
CA ASN A 283 2.32 -3.88 6.39
C ASN A 283 1.56 -3.60 7.69
N TYR A 284 0.76 -2.53 7.74
CA TYR A 284 -0.08 -2.21 8.91
C TYR A 284 -1.04 -3.36 9.23
N THR A 285 -1.69 -3.92 8.21
CA THR A 285 -2.60 -5.07 8.38
C THR A 285 -1.86 -6.27 8.94
N HIS A 286 -0.70 -6.60 8.38
CA HIS A 286 0.12 -7.72 8.85
C HIS A 286 0.60 -7.53 10.30
N ILE A 287 1.06 -6.34 10.65
CA ILE A 287 1.56 -6.03 12.02
C ILE A 287 0.43 -6.07 13.04
N THR A 288 -0.74 -5.52 12.69
CA THR A 288 -1.87 -5.40 13.63
C THR A 288 -2.54 -6.74 13.88
N THR A 289 -2.67 -7.57 12.85
CA THR A 289 -3.40 -8.85 12.94
C THR A 289 -2.48 -10.03 13.23
N GLY A 290 -1.18 -9.91 12.93
CA GLY A 290 -0.23 -11.02 12.95
C GLY A 290 -0.40 -12.03 11.81
N ASP A 291 -1.46 -11.92 11.01
CA ASP A 291 -1.85 -12.93 10.03
C ASP A 291 -1.53 -12.53 8.59
N SER A 292 -0.70 -13.35 7.94
CA SER A 292 -0.34 -13.21 6.54
C SER A 292 -1.50 -13.42 5.56
N ILE A 293 -2.51 -14.21 5.92
CA ILE A 293 -3.71 -14.41 5.10
C ILE A 293 -4.54 -13.13 5.09
N VAL A 294 -4.77 -12.51 6.25
CA VAL A 294 -5.49 -11.23 6.35
C VAL A 294 -4.73 -10.12 5.59
N ALA A 295 -3.40 -10.09 5.70
CA ALA A 295 -2.57 -9.18 4.90
C ALA A 295 -2.66 -9.47 3.38
N GLN A 296 -2.79 -10.75 2.97
CA GLN A 296 -3.00 -11.13 1.58
C GLN A 296 -4.34 -10.61 1.04
N TYR A 297 -5.41 -10.74 1.84
CA TYR A 297 -6.73 -10.22 1.52
C TYR A 297 -6.73 -8.70 1.44
N ALA A 298 -6.13 -8.01 2.42
CA ALA A 298 -5.98 -6.55 2.39
C ALA A 298 -5.17 -6.07 1.18
N ALA A 299 -4.12 -6.80 0.80
CA ALA A 299 -3.35 -6.54 -0.40
C ALA A 299 -4.13 -6.85 -1.70
N ASN A 300 -5.25 -7.56 -1.63
CA ASN A 300 -5.94 -8.15 -2.77
C ASN A 300 -4.95 -8.94 -3.64
N HIS A 301 -4.09 -9.80 -3.07
CA HIS A 301 -3.13 -10.61 -3.86
C HIS A 301 -3.67 -12.02 -4.11
N ARG A 302 -3.58 -12.48 -5.37
CA ARG A 302 -3.96 -13.86 -5.73
C ARG A 302 -3.07 -14.88 -5.04
N ASN A 303 -1.78 -14.59 -4.93
CA ASN A 303 -0.77 -15.53 -4.45
C ASN A 303 0.04 -14.92 -3.30
N SER A 304 0.37 -15.75 -2.31
CA SER A 304 1.24 -15.41 -1.17
C SER A 304 2.67 -15.04 -1.57
N ARG A 305 3.12 -15.40 -2.79
CA ARG A 305 4.42 -14.99 -3.35
C ARG A 305 4.55 -13.48 -3.52
N SER A 306 3.50 -12.80 -3.99
CA SER A 306 3.51 -11.34 -4.12
C SER A 306 3.52 -10.68 -2.75
N LEU A 307 2.77 -11.22 -1.78
CA LEU A 307 2.78 -10.75 -0.39
C LEU A 307 4.17 -10.87 0.24
N ARG A 308 4.88 -11.98 -0.01
CA ARG A 308 6.26 -12.19 0.49
C ARG A 308 7.21 -11.07 0.07
N TYR A 309 7.10 -10.54 -1.16
CA TYR A 309 7.93 -9.40 -1.58
C TYR A 309 7.67 -8.15 -0.72
N TYR A 310 6.41 -7.83 -0.46
CA TYR A 310 6.02 -6.67 0.36
C TYR A 310 6.43 -6.82 1.83
N LEU A 311 6.22 -8.00 2.42
CA LEU A 311 6.58 -8.27 3.82
C LEU A 311 8.09 -8.44 4.02
N ALA A 312 8.78 -9.06 3.06
CA ALA A 312 10.23 -9.27 3.11
C ALA A 312 10.97 -7.94 3.03
N ARG A 313 10.59 -7.02 2.14
CA ARG A 313 11.28 -5.73 1.95
C ARG A 313 11.41 -4.92 3.24
N HIS A 314 10.39 -4.94 4.12
CA HIS A 314 10.38 -4.16 5.35
C HIS A 314 10.92 -4.91 6.58
N ARG A 315 10.73 -6.24 6.65
CA ARG A 315 11.45 -7.08 7.64
C ARG A 315 12.96 -7.02 7.40
N TYR A 316 13.41 -7.03 6.14
CA TYR A 316 14.82 -6.94 5.80
C TYR A 316 15.42 -5.61 6.26
N GLN A 317 14.74 -4.47 6.08
CA GLN A 317 15.29 -3.17 6.48
C GLN A 317 15.41 -3.00 8.01
N ARG A 318 14.34 -3.27 8.77
CA ARG A 318 14.40 -3.16 10.25
C ARG A 318 15.25 -4.26 10.90
N SER A 319 15.16 -5.49 10.40
CA SER A 319 15.98 -6.59 10.91
C SER A 319 17.44 -6.43 10.53
N SER A 320 17.78 -5.85 9.38
CA SER A 320 19.17 -5.65 8.97
C SER A 320 19.84 -4.58 9.83
N GLU A 321 19.20 -3.44 10.08
CA GLU A 321 19.81 -2.39 10.92
C GLU A 321 19.97 -2.81 12.39
N SER A 322 18.97 -3.46 13.00
CA SER A 322 19.06 -3.96 14.37
C SER A 322 20.09 -5.09 14.49
N LYS A 323 20.06 -6.08 13.57
CA LYS A 323 21.00 -7.20 13.59
C LYS A 323 22.43 -6.79 13.26
N VAL A 324 22.63 -5.75 12.43
CA VAL A 324 23.97 -5.19 12.19
C VAL A 324 24.50 -4.49 13.43
N ARG A 325 23.67 -3.73 14.16
CA ARG A 325 24.06 -3.13 15.45
C ARG A 325 24.35 -4.18 16.52
N GLU A 326 23.53 -5.23 16.61
CA GLU A 326 23.76 -6.36 17.52
C GLU A 326 25.04 -7.12 17.16
N LEU A 327 25.25 -7.42 15.87
CA LEU A 327 26.49 -8.03 15.37
C LEU A 327 27.72 -7.19 15.73
N GLN A 328 27.67 -5.87 15.51
CA GLN A 328 28.75 -4.97 15.89
C GLN A 328 29.00 -5.00 17.40
N THR A 329 27.94 -4.92 18.21
CA THR A 329 28.04 -4.95 19.67
C THR A 329 28.68 -6.23 20.17
N TYR A 330 28.20 -7.40 19.71
CA TYR A 330 28.77 -8.69 20.09
C TYR A 330 30.18 -8.93 19.53
N ALA A 331 30.47 -8.44 18.32
CA ALA A 331 31.81 -8.53 17.74
C ALA A 331 32.83 -7.74 18.56
N PHE A 332 32.49 -6.51 18.96
CA PHE A 332 33.39 -5.69 19.79
C PHE A 332 33.59 -6.27 21.19
N SER A 333 32.54 -6.82 21.82
CA SER A 333 32.69 -7.47 23.14
C SER A 333 33.61 -8.70 23.06
N GLU A 334 33.47 -9.53 22.02
CA GLU A 334 34.29 -10.73 21.86
C GLU A 334 35.75 -10.40 21.46
N ILE A 335 35.98 -9.30 20.74
CA ILE A 335 37.33 -8.77 20.46
C ILE A 335 38.00 -8.29 21.75
N GLN A 336 37.28 -7.55 22.60
CA GLN A 336 37.80 -7.08 23.89
C GLN A 336 38.22 -8.25 24.80
N GLU A 337 37.50 -9.37 24.74
CA GLU A 337 37.79 -10.58 25.50
C GLU A 337 38.80 -11.51 24.82
N GLY A 338 39.28 -11.18 23.61
CA GLY A 338 40.27 -11.96 22.85
C GLY A 338 39.74 -13.30 22.31
N ARG A 339 38.41 -13.46 22.17
CA ARG A 339 37.76 -14.75 21.85
C ARG A 339 36.86 -14.70 20.61
N LEU A 340 37.22 -13.89 19.62
CA LEU A 340 36.43 -13.73 18.39
C LEU A 340 36.25 -15.06 17.62
N ASN A 341 35.09 -15.69 17.79
CA ASN A 341 34.72 -16.92 17.09
C ASN A 341 33.43 -16.70 16.27
N PRO A 342 33.45 -16.91 14.93
CA PRO A 342 32.29 -16.71 14.07
C PRO A 342 31.03 -17.51 14.48
N THR A 343 31.20 -18.74 14.95
CA THR A 343 30.09 -19.58 15.41
C THR A 343 29.46 -19.02 16.68
N ARG A 344 30.30 -18.54 17.60
CA ARG A 344 29.85 -17.93 18.86
C ARG A 344 29.11 -16.61 18.61
N LEU A 345 29.64 -15.76 17.72
CA LEU A 345 28.96 -14.54 17.29
C LEU A 345 27.59 -14.82 16.67
N ARG A 346 27.50 -15.83 15.81
CA ARG A 346 26.23 -16.24 15.21
C ARG A 346 25.19 -16.62 16.29
N ILE A 347 25.60 -17.39 17.30
CA ILE A 347 24.71 -17.81 18.39
C ILE A 347 24.30 -16.61 19.25
N LEU A 348 25.21 -15.69 19.55
CA LEU A 348 24.89 -14.45 20.28
C LEU A 348 23.87 -13.60 19.53
N ILE A 349 23.98 -13.50 18.21
CA ILE A 349 23.01 -12.77 17.36
C ILE A 349 21.66 -13.50 17.29
N GLU A 350 21.66 -14.83 17.21
CA GLU A 350 20.44 -15.63 17.05
C GLU A 350 19.67 -15.81 18.37
N THR A 351 20.37 -15.89 19.52
CA THR A 351 19.78 -16.29 20.81
C THR A 351 19.99 -15.27 21.94
N GLY A 352 20.83 -14.25 21.74
CA GLY A 352 21.13 -13.20 22.73
C GLY A 352 21.98 -13.65 23.92
N ARG A 353 22.35 -14.94 23.99
CA ARG A 353 23.13 -15.51 25.10
C ARG A 353 23.93 -16.72 24.64
N PHE A 354 25.10 -16.93 25.22
CA PHE A 354 25.92 -18.12 24.97
C PHE A 354 26.48 -18.64 26.30
N THR A 355 26.03 -19.82 26.74
CA THR A 355 26.42 -20.40 28.04
C THR A 355 27.69 -21.24 27.93
N GLN A 356 28.39 -21.43 29.06
CA GLN A 356 29.58 -22.29 29.10
C GLN A 356 29.24 -23.76 28.77
N GLU A 357 28.04 -24.22 29.14
CA GLU A 357 27.55 -25.55 28.79
C GLU A 357 27.39 -25.72 27.26
N GLN A 358 26.85 -24.71 26.58
CA GLN A 358 26.78 -24.68 25.12
C GLN A 358 28.18 -24.65 24.48
N ALA A 359 29.13 -23.94 25.09
CA ALA A 359 30.53 -23.95 24.66
C ALA A 359 31.12 -25.36 24.68
N ASN A 360 30.93 -26.07 25.80
CA ASN A 360 31.44 -27.42 26.00
C ASN A 360 30.78 -28.40 25.00
N LEU A 361 29.45 -28.32 24.83
CA LEU A 361 28.71 -29.14 23.87
C LEU A 361 29.18 -28.93 22.43
N LEU A 362 29.44 -27.69 22.02
CA LEU A 362 29.87 -27.39 20.66
C LEU A 362 31.33 -27.77 20.39
N SER A 363 32.17 -27.82 21.43
CA SER A 363 33.58 -28.21 21.33
C SER A 363 33.78 -29.72 21.19
N ASP A 364 32.85 -30.53 21.70
CA ASP A 364 32.94 -31.99 21.64
C ASP A 364 32.32 -32.53 20.34
N ILE A 365 33.16 -33.13 19.49
CA ILE A 365 32.74 -33.73 18.21
C ILE A 365 31.78 -34.91 18.40
N ARG A 366 31.78 -35.56 19.57
CA ARG A 366 30.87 -36.68 19.89
C ARG A 366 29.42 -36.23 20.02
N ASN A 367 29.19 -34.95 20.25
CA ASN A 367 27.85 -34.34 20.37
C ASN A 367 27.31 -33.78 19.04
N ARG A 368 27.95 -34.12 17.91
CA ARG A 368 27.48 -33.74 16.57
C ARG A 368 26.24 -34.55 16.18
N THR A 369 25.36 -33.92 15.43
CA THR A 369 24.13 -34.55 14.93
C THR A 369 24.41 -35.41 13.69
N ARG A 370 23.41 -36.15 13.18
CA ARG A 370 23.51 -36.94 11.93
C ARG A 370 24.05 -36.13 10.74
N LEU A 371 23.75 -34.83 10.69
CA LEU A 371 24.20 -33.92 9.63
C LEU A 371 25.55 -33.27 9.94
N ASN A 372 26.27 -33.78 10.94
CA ASN A 372 27.50 -33.22 11.48
C ASN A 372 27.35 -31.74 11.92
N MET A 373 26.17 -31.39 12.44
CA MET A 373 25.87 -30.07 13.01
C MET A 373 26.02 -30.10 14.53
N GLY A 374 26.21 -28.94 15.15
CA GLY A 374 26.07 -28.78 16.61
C GLY A 374 24.62 -28.65 17.04
N CYS A 375 24.36 -28.92 18.32
CA CYS A 375 23.06 -28.70 18.94
C CYS A 375 23.20 -27.89 20.23
N LEU A 376 22.46 -26.78 20.34
CA LEU A 376 22.43 -25.96 21.56
C LEU A 376 21.54 -26.51 22.67
N GLY A 377 20.68 -27.48 22.36
CA GLY A 377 19.66 -28.00 23.28
C GLY A 377 19.26 -29.43 22.92
N PRO A 378 20.14 -30.44 23.14
CA PRO A 378 19.89 -31.82 22.72
C PRO A 378 18.75 -32.51 23.50
N TYR A 379 18.40 -32.01 24.68
CA TYR A 379 17.33 -32.53 25.55
C TYR A 379 16.05 -31.68 25.55
N GLU A 380 16.02 -30.64 24.71
CA GLU A 380 14.90 -29.71 24.59
C GLU A 380 14.79 -29.22 23.13
N PRO A 381 14.41 -30.09 22.17
CA PRO A 381 14.16 -29.67 20.80
C PRO A 381 12.98 -28.69 20.73
N SER A 382 12.98 -27.82 19.72
CA SER A 382 11.88 -26.89 19.53
C SER A 382 10.58 -27.64 19.21
N LYS A 383 9.43 -27.11 19.67
CA LYS A 383 8.11 -27.71 19.45
C LYS A 383 7.75 -27.88 17.96
N GLY A 384 8.39 -27.13 17.07
CA GLY A 384 8.21 -27.29 15.61
C GLY A 384 8.98 -28.48 15.01
N VAL A 385 9.93 -29.06 15.75
CA VAL A 385 10.75 -30.20 15.33
C VAL A 385 10.30 -31.49 16.00
N ASP A 386 9.97 -31.46 17.29
CA ASP A 386 9.42 -32.60 18.04
C ASP A 386 8.33 -32.09 18.99
N PRO A 387 7.06 -32.01 18.54
CA PRO A 387 5.96 -31.49 19.35
C PRO A 387 5.66 -32.31 20.61
N ASN A 388 5.95 -33.61 20.58
CA ASN A 388 5.61 -34.58 21.62
C ASN A 388 6.83 -34.99 22.45
N HIS A 389 7.89 -34.18 22.44
CA HIS A 389 9.14 -34.50 23.11
C HIS A 389 8.99 -34.64 24.64
N ALA A 390 9.43 -35.78 25.18
CA ALA A 390 9.49 -36.00 26.62
C ALA A 390 10.65 -35.21 27.24
N LYS A 391 10.37 -34.41 28.27
CA LYS A 391 11.37 -33.55 28.92
C LYS A 391 12.56 -34.37 29.45
N GLY A 392 13.79 -33.96 29.08
CA GLY A 392 15.02 -34.59 29.54
C GLY A 392 15.50 -35.79 28.70
N VAL A 393 14.80 -36.13 27.62
CA VAL A 393 15.20 -37.22 26.70
C VAL A 393 16.01 -36.64 25.54
N LEU A 394 16.97 -37.39 24.99
CA LEU A 394 17.73 -36.92 23.83
C LEU A 394 16.84 -36.83 22.58
N CYS A 395 16.94 -35.76 21.80
CA CYS A 395 16.23 -35.58 20.55
C CYS A 395 16.60 -36.68 19.53
N ARG A 396 15.60 -37.50 19.15
CA ARG A 396 15.75 -38.59 18.17
C ARG A 396 15.41 -38.16 16.74
N VAL A 397 14.66 -37.08 16.57
CA VAL A 397 14.16 -36.60 15.26
C VAL A 397 15.29 -36.01 14.39
N GLN A 398 16.28 -35.36 15.01
CA GLN A 398 17.52 -34.85 14.38
C GLN A 398 17.35 -34.05 13.06
N ARG A 399 16.23 -33.34 12.88
CA ARG A 399 15.96 -32.41 11.74
C ARG A 399 16.66 -31.06 11.93
N CYS A 400 17.98 -31.09 12.07
CA CYS A 400 18.75 -30.02 12.66
C CYS A 400 18.79 -28.73 11.84
N THR A 401 18.69 -28.80 10.50
CA THR A 401 18.66 -27.61 9.63
C THR A 401 17.36 -26.81 9.74
N GLY A 402 16.27 -27.43 10.21
CA GLY A 402 14.99 -26.77 10.50
C GLY A 402 14.81 -26.38 11.96
N CYS A 403 15.77 -26.74 12.83
CA CYS A 403 15.71 -26.51 14.27
C CYS A 403 16.39 -25.20 14.65
N SER A 404 15.80 -24.45 15.60
CA SER A 404 16.40 -23.23 16.17
C SER A 404 17.66 -23.49 16.99
N HIS A 405 17.91 -24.74 17.39
CA HIS A 405 19.11 -25.13 18.16
C HIS A 405 20.23 -25.70 17.29
N GLY A 406 19.99 -25.88 15.98
CA GLY A 406 20.95 -26.47 15.06
C GLY A 406 22.03 -25.46 14.65
N ILE A 407 23.30 -25.80 14.88
CA ILE A 407 24.44 -24.96 14.53
C ILE A 407 25.23 -25.59 13.41
N VAL A 408 25.35 -24.86 12.30
CA VAL A 408 26.06 -25.30 11.11
C VAL A 408 27.54 -24.96 11.25
N PHE A 409 28.41 -25.94 11.00
CA PHE A 409 29.86 -25.77 10.94
C PHE A 409 30.39 -25.99 9.52
N GLU A 410 31.66 -25.63 9.32
CA GLU A 410 32.33 -25.82 8.02
C GLU A 410 32.40 -27.31 7.61
N ASP A 411 32.63 -28.19 8.58
CA ASP A 411 32.66 -29.65 8.41
C ASP A 411 31.26 -30.27 8.28
N SER A 412 30.17 -29.51 8.51
CA SER A 412 28.80 -29.98 8.23
C SER A 412 28.53 -30.06 6.72
N MET A 413 29.25 -29.29 5.90
CA MET A 413 29.02 -29.14 4.46
C MET A 413 28.93 -30.48 3.74
N GLN A 414 29.90 -31.38 4.00
CA GLN A 414 29.98 -32.66 3.32
C GLN A 414 28.73 -33.51 3.60
N ARG A 415 28.32 -33.64 4.87
CA ARG A 415 27.14 -34.43 5.26
C ARG A 415 25.84 -33.82 4.75
N LEU A 416 25.72 -32.51 4.73
CA LEU A 416 24.57 -31.81 4.17
C LEU A 416 24.45 -32.06 2.67
N ALA A 417 25.55 -31.94 1.92
CA ALA A 417 25.58 -32.18 0.47
C ALA A 417 25.25 -33.63 0.11
N THR A 418 25.80 -34.61 0.85
CA THR A 418 25.48 -36.02 0.61
C THR A 418 24.03 -36.35 0.97
N THR A 419 23.49 -35.77 2.06
CA THR A 419 22.09 -36.00 2.44
C THR A 419 21.13 -35.39 1.43
N LEU A 420 21.48 -34.25 0.81
CA LEU A 420 20.66 -33.69 -0.27
C LEU A 420 20.63 -34.61 -1.50
N ALA A 421 21.75 -35.23 -1.84
CA ALA A 421 21.81 -36.23 -2.92
C ALA A 421 20.93 -37.45 -2.61
N ASP A 422 20.98 -37.95 -1.36
CA ASP A 422 20.12 -39.04 -0.89
C ASP A 422 18.62 -38.67 -1.02
N LEU A 423 18.23 -37.46 -0.62
CA LEU A 423 16.84 -36.97 -0.73
C LEU A 423 16.39 -36.84 -2.19
N HIS A 424 17.24 -36.34 -3.09
CA HIS A 424 16.93 -36.27 -4.51
C HIS A 424 16.80 -37.66 -5.15
N HIS A 425 17.61 -38.61 -4.72
CA HIS A 425 17.48 -40.01 -5.15
C HIS A 425 16.14 -40.59 -4.70
N GLU A 426 15.78 -40.46 -3.42
CA GLU A 426 14.47 -40.87 -2.89
C GLU A 426 13.29 -40.20 -3.60
N ARG A 427 13.42 -38.91 -3.93
CA ARG A 427 12.40 -38.18 -4.68
C ARG A 427 12.22 -38.72 -6.09
N SER A 428 13.29 -39.22 -6.71
CA SER A 428 13.24 -39.81 -8.05
C SER A 428 12.61 -41.21 -8.07
N THR A 429 12.68 -41.94 -6.96
CA THR A 429 12.14 -43.29 -6.82
C THR A 429 10.70 -43.33 -6.28
N ARG A 430 10.24 -42.26 -5.61
CA ARG A 430 8.88 -42.15 -5.06
C ARG A 430 7.89 -41.42 -5.99
N PRO A 431 6.60 -41.81 -6.03
CA PRO A 431 5.57 -41.03 -6.71
C PRO A 431 5.46 -39.60 -6.16
N LEU A 432 5.33 -38.59 -7.03
CA LEU A 432 5.32 -37.16 -6.64
C LEU A 432 4.23 -36.81 -5.60
N ALA A 433 3.09 -37.52 -5.63
CA ALA A 433 2.01 -37.35 -4.66
C ALA A 433 2.40 -37.78 -3.24
N ALA A 434 3.33 -38.74 -3.11
CA ALA A 434 3.87 -39.21 -1.84
C ALA A 434 5.06 -38.37 -1.33
N TRP A 435 5.56 -37.42 -2.14
CA TRP A 435 6.62 -36.49 -1.73
C TRP A 435 6.05 -35.21 -1.14
N LYS A 436 4.99 -34.66 -1.75
CA LYS A 436 4.43 -33.36 -1.39
C LYS A 436 3.82 -33.36 0.01
N GLY A 437 4.23 -32.38 0.83
CA GLY A 437 3.72 -32.20 2.19
C GLY A 437 4.33 -33.15 3.22
N THR A 438 5.39 -33.88 2.85
CA THR A 438 6.12 -34.75 3.78
C THR A 438 7.26 -34.02 4.48
N SER A 439 7.71 -34.55 5.62
CA SER A 439 8.88 -34.06 6.35
C SER A 439 10.19 -34.15 5.54
N LEU A 440 10.24 -34.98 4.50
CA LEU A 440 11.35 -35.09 3.56
C LEU A 440 11.43 -33.88 2.62
N GLU A 441 10.28 -33.35 2.17
CA GLU A 441 10.22 -32.12 1.37
C GLU A 441 10.73 -30.91 2.19
N ASP A 442 10.35 -30.85 3.46
CA ASP A 442 10.80 -29.79 4.37
C ASP A 442 12.30 -29.88 4.65
N GLU A 443 12.86 -31.10 4.81
CA GLU A 443 14.29 -31.31 4.96
C GLU A 443 15.08 -30.98 3.68
N GLU A 444 14.61 -31.39 2.49
CA GLU A 444 15.20 -31.04 1.19
C GLU A 444 15.33 -29.52 1.06
N ARG A 445 14.25 -28.80 1.36
CA ARG A 445 14.19 -27.34 1.29
C ARG A 445 15.14 -26.69 2.28
N SER A 446 15.18 -27.20 3.50
CA SER A 446 16.00 -26.68 4.60
C SER A 446 17.50 -26.89 4.35
N ILE A 447 17.90 -28.09 3.92
CA ILE A 447 19.29 -28.42 3.54
C ILE A 447 19.72 -27.57 2.33
N SER A 448 18.88 -27.48 1.29
CA SER A 448 19.16 -26.67 0.11
C SER A 448 19.37 -25.18 0.44
N ALA A 449 18.60 -24.63 1.38
CA ALA A 449 18.78 -23.26 1.84
C ALA A 449 20.08 -23.09 2.65
N THR A 450 20.42 -24.08 3.47
CA THR A 450 21.64 -24.08 4.29
C THR A 450 22.90 -24.15 3.43
N LEU A 451 22.91 -25.00 2.40
CA LEU A 451 24.06 -25.21 1.52
C LEU A 451 24.48 -23.96 0.72
N ARG A 452 23.57 -22.98 0.55
CA ARG A 452 23.89 -21.68 -0.10
C ARG A 452 24.90 -20.83 0.68
N GLN A 453 25.18 -21.17 1.94
CA GLN A 453 26.16 -20.48 2.76
C GLN A 453 27.60 -20.97 2.52
N PHE A 454 27.77 -22.07 1.78
CA PHE A 454 29.08 -22.66 1.48
C PHE A 454 29.52 -22.37 0.04
N ASP A 455 30.79 -22.65 -0.25
CA ASP A 455 31.34 -22.60 -1.60
C ASP A 455 30.56 -23.55 -2.56
N PRO A 456 29.90 -23.00 -3.59
CA PRO A 456 29.10 -23.77 -4.53
C PRO A 456 29.87 -24.92 -5.20
N GLU A 457 31.15 -24.75 -5.52
CA GLU A 457 31.93 -25.80 -6.18
C GLU A 457 32.21 -26.98 -5.26
N ARG A 458 32.53 -26.71 -3.99
CA ARG A 458 32.74 -27.76 -2.98
C ARG A 458 31.45 -28.55 -2.70
N VAL A 459 30.32 -27.85 -2.59
CA VAL A 459 29.00 -28.48 -2.44
C VAL A 459 28.68 -29.35 -3.65
N ARG A 460 28.88 -28.83 -4.86
CA ARG A 460 28.62 -29.53 -6.12
C ARG A 460 29.47 -30.81 -6.25
N LEU A 461 30.75 -30.74 -5.91
CA LEU A 461 31.64 -31.91 -5.91
C LEU A 461 31.17 -32.99 -4.94
N ALA A 462 30.87 -32.64 -3.69
CA ALA A 462 30.40 -33.59 -2.68
C ALA A 462 29.04 -34.21 -3.05
N TYR A 463 28.11 -33.39 -3.55
CA TYR A 463 26.80 -33.83 -4.02
C TYR A 463 26.92 -34.83 -5.18
N HIS A 464 27.63 -34.48 -6.26
CA HIS A 464 27.73 -35.37 -7.43
C HIS A 464 28.59 -36.61 -7.18
N ALA A 465 29.55 -36.55 -6.25
CA ALA A 465 30.26 -37.75 -5.83
C ALA A 465 29.29 -38.77 -5.20
N ARG A 466 28.39 -38.29 -4.31
CA ARG A 466 27.36 -39.14 -3.69
C ARG A 466 26.32 -39.62 -4.70
N GLU A 467 25.84 -38.74 -5.55
CA GLU A 467 24.85 -39.05 -6.59
C GLU A 467 25.34 -40.15 -7.54
N ARG A 468 26.60 -40.06 -8.00
CA ARG A 468 27.21 -41.11 -8.84
C ARG A 468 27.32 -42.45 -8.12
N ALA A 469 27.74 -42.44 -6.85
CA ALA A 469 27.83 -43.66 -6.05
C ALA A 469 26.45 -44.31 -5.83
N LEU A 470 25.39 -43.52 -5.64
CA LEU A 470 24.00 -44.00 -5.54
C LEU A 470 23.53 -44.61 -6.87
N GLN A 471 23.82 -43.96 -7.99
CA GLN A 471 23.47 -44.46 -9.33
C GLN A 471 24.22 -45.74 -9.69
N ALA A 472 25.47 -45.88 -9.25
CA ALA A 472 26.29 -47.08 -9.43
C ALA A 472 25.92 -48.23 -8.48
N GLY A 473 25.05 -47.98 -7.46
CA GLY A 473 24.69 -48.97 -6.44
C GLY A 473 25.81 -49.28 -5.44
N GLU A 474 26.89 -48.49 -5.43
CA GLU A 474 28.03 -48.64 -4.50
C GLU A 474 27.66 -48.25 -3.07
N VAL A 475 26.64 -47.40 -2.93
CA VAL A 475 26.11 -46.94 -1.64
C VAL A 475 24.58 -46.95 -1.67
N MET A 476 23.99 -47.25 -0.53
CA MET A 476 22.53 -47.20 -0.34
C MET A 476 22.10 -45.89 0.32
N VAL A 477 20.87 -45.48 0.07
CA VAL A 477 20.22 -44.43 0.85
C VAL A 477 20.03 -44.93 2.28
N PHE A 478 20.39 -44.10 3.25
CA PHE A 478 20.17 -44.42 4.65
C PHE A 478 18.69 -44.15 5.01
N ASP A 479 17.85 -45.19 5.02
CA ASP A 479 16.37 -45.11 5.21
C ASP A 479 15.93 -44.82 6.66
N GLY A 480 16.80 -44.23 7.46
CA GLY A 480 16.55 -43.90 8.86
C GLY A 480 15.91 -42.52 9.07
N TYR A 481 15.20 -41.97 8.09
CA TYR A 481 14.61 -40.64 8.18
C TYR A 481 13.40 -40.68 9.12
N PRO A 482 13.43 -40.04 10.31
CA PRO A 482 12.31 -40.07 11.22
C PRO A 482 11.11 -39.37 10.57
N VAL A 483 10.02 -40.10 10.35
CA VAL A 483 8.74 -39.56 9.88
C VAL A 483 7.92 -39.18 11.11
N TYR A 484 7.29 -38.00 11.08
CA TYR A 484 6.40 -37.52 12.14
C TYR A 484 5.02 -37.22 11.58
#